data_AF-A0AAD3NQT9-F1
#
_entry.id   AF-A0AAD3NQT9-F1
#
_cell.length_a   1.000
_cell.length_b   1.000
_cell.length_c   1.000
_cell.angle_alpha   90.00
_cell.angle_beta   90.00
_cell.angle_gamma   90.00
#
_symmetry.space_group_name_H-M   'P 1'
#
loop_
_entity.id
_entity.type
_entity.pdbx_description
1 polymer ?
#
loop_
_entity_poly.entity_id
_entity_poly.type
_entity_poly.pdbx_seq_one_letter_code
_entity_poly.pdbx_strand_id
1 'polypeptide(L)'
;MVVAFSPVATTPALADGKHQVAYEIKTGRGRQVVQIDPNDLQCLSEALYFEARGEGLRGQQAVAEVILNRVDHPRFPKTVCGVVNQRGQFTYNKGARIREKGTFARVQKVAVAALSGAPRTLTNGATYFHARGVKPSWTKRFERTIRIGSHTFYRSDRRLASN
;
A
#
# COMPACT_ATOMS: atom_id res chain seq x y z
N MET A 1 6.71 15.98 -8.65
CA MET A 1 7.91 15.24 -9.11
C MET A 1 7.46 13.86 -9.58
N VAL A 2 7.47 13.62 -10.89
CA VAL A 2 7.17 12.28 -11.44
C VAL A 2 8.43 11.45 -11.26
N VAL A 3 8.39 10.46 -10.38
CA VAL A 3 9.48 9.50 -10.21
C VAL A 3 9.36 8.51 -11.38
N ALA A 4 10.29 8.57 -12.32
CA ALA A 4 10.39 7.57 -13.38
C ALA A 4 11.00 6.30 -12.77
N PHE A 5 10.22 5.22 -12.76
CA PHE A 5 10.65 3.89 -12.32
C PHE A 5 10.89 3.05 -13.57
N SER A 6 12.14 2.75 -13.87
CA SER A 6 12.50 1.79 -14.90
C SER A 6 13.06 0.55 -14.20
N PRO A 7 12.59 -0.66 -14.54
CA PRO A 7 13.28 -1.86 -14.08
C PRO A 7 14.70 -1.80 -14.67
N VAL A 8 15.71 -1.94 -13.81
CA VAL A 8 17.08 -2.16 -14.30
C VAL A 8 17.11 -3.60 -14.80
N ALA A 9 17.67 -3.83 -15.98
CA ALA A 9 17.91 -5.19 -16.45
C ALA A 9 18.81 -5.89 -15.41
N THR A 10 18.24 -6.83 -14.67
CA THR A 10 18.95 -7.59 -13.64
C THR A 10 20.03 -8.43 -14.32
N THR A 11 21.30 -8.09 -14.12
CA THR A 11 22.39 -9.07 -14.26
C THR A 11 22.19 -10.11 -13.15
N PRO A 12 22.18 -11.42 -13.45
CA PRO A 12 21.93 -12.44 -12.45
C PRO A 12 23.23 -12.68 -11.66
N ALA A 13 23.45 -11.92 -10.59
CA ALA A 13 24.49 -12.25 -9.62
C ALA A 13 24.25 -11.50 -8.30
N LEU A 14 23.41 -12.06 -7.44
CA LEU A 14 23.87 -12.56 -6.14
C LEU A 14 22.78 -13.49 -5.62
N ALA A 15 23.06 -14.78 -5.69
CA ALA A 15 22.22 -15.83 -5.16
C ALA A 15 22.26 -15.77 -3.62
N ASP A 16 21.40 -14.92 -3.05
CA ASP A 16 21.16 -14.89 -1.61
C ASP A 16 19.77 -15.45 -1.29
N GLY A 17 19.30 -16.44 -2.08
CA GLY A 17 18.05 -17.21 -1.87
C GLY A 17 16.73 -16.43 -1.80
N LYS A 18 16.78 -15.10 -1.71
CA LYS A 18 15.67 -14.18 -1.58
C LYS A 18 15.43 -13.59 -2.95
N HIS A 19 14.38 -14.05 -3.61
CA HIS A 19 13.94 -13.52 -4.89
C HIS A 19 13.63 -12.03 -4.67
N GLN A 20 14.52 -11.11 -5.06
CA GLN A 20 14.31 -9.66 -4.98
C GLN A 20 14.61 -9.06 -6.36
N VAL A 21 13.80 -8.07 -6.76
CA VAL A 21 13.96 -7.38 -8.04
C VAL A 21 14.46 -5.97 -7.79
N ALA A 22 15.50 -5.57 -8.53
CA ALA A 22 16.11 -4.26 -8.45
C ALA A 22 15.33 -3.22 -9.26
N TYR A 23 14.93 -2.13 -8.62
CA TYR A 23 14.30 -0.98 -9.25
C TYR A 23 15.20 0.23 -9.11
N GLU A 24 15.45 0.93 -10.22
CA GLU A 24 16.17 2.20 -10.17
C GLU A 24 15.17 3.35 -10.04
N ILE A 25 15.41 4.17 -9.02
CA ILE A 25 14.58 5.31 -8.67
C ILE A 25 15.40 6.59 -8.79
N LYS A 26 14.80 7.61 -9.40
CA LYS A 26 15.39 8.96 -9.43
C LYS A 26 14.84 9.76 -8.25
N THR A 27 15.70 10.02 -7.27
CA THR A 27 15.38 10.86 -6.10
C THR A 27 16.02 12.24 -6.24
N GLY A 28 15.66 13.18 -5.36
CA GLY A 28 16.34 14.48 -5.30
C GLY A 28 17.82 14.41 -4.90
N ARG A 29 18.28 13.25 -4.41
CA ARG A 29 19.68 12.97 -4.03
C ARG A 29 20.42 12.15 -5.10
N GLY A 30 19.82 11.90 -6.26
CA GLY A 30 20.39 11.09 -7.34
C GLY A 30 19.65 9.78 -7.60
N ARG A 31 20.30 8.90 -8.39
CA ARG A 31 19.80 7.54 -8.68
C ARG A 31 20.08 6.62 -7.51
N GLN A 32 19.06 5.89 -7.08
CA GLN A 32 19.17 4.86 -6.06
C GLN A 32 18.59 3.55 -6.61
N VAL A 33 19.24 2.44 -6.29
CA VAL A 33 18.70 1.10 -6.57
C VAL A 33 18.02 0.59 -5.30
N VAL A 34 16.76 0.18 -5.42
CA VAL A 34 15.98 -0.40 -4.33
C VAL A 34 15.64 -1.84 -4.68
N GLN A 35 15.84 -2.75 -3.73
CA GLN A 35 15.41 -4.13 -3.85
C GLN A 35 13.97 -4.27 -3.34
N ILE A 36 13.09 -4.82 -4.16
CA ILE A 36 11.70 -5.08 -3.79
C ILE A 36 11.46 -6.59 -3.84
N ASP A 37 10.85 -7.14 -2.77
CA ASP A 37 10.38 -8.53 -2.76
C ASP A 37 9.18 -8.67 -3.72
N PRO A 38 9.24 -9.56 -4.73
CA PRO A 38 8.16 -9.80 -5.69
C PRO A 38 6.85 -10.23 -5.03
N ASN A 39 6.91 -10.96 -3.91
CA ASN A 39 5.71 -11.37 -3.19
C ASN A 39 5.02 -10.16 -2.57
N ASP A 40 5.77 -9.27 -1.91
CA ASP A 40 5.21 -8.05 -1.33
C ASP A 40 4.69 -7.11 -2.43
N LEU A 41 5.39 -7.03 -3.57
CA LEU A 41 4.90 -6.30 -4.74
C LEU A 41 3.58 -6.87 -5.25
N GLN A 42 3.46 -8.19 -5.36
CA GLN A 42 2.24 -8.86 -5.80
C GLN A 42 1.09 -8.60 -4.81
N CYS A 43 1.30 -8.87 -3.52
CA CYS A 43 0.30 -8.65 -2.48
C CYS A 43 -0.18 -7.20 -2.43
N LEU A 44 0.74 -6.22 -2.50
CA LEU A 44 0.36 -4.82 -2.51
C LEU A 44 -0.40 -4.45 -3.78
N SER A 45 0.05 -4.91 -4.95
CA SER A 45 -0.60 -4.60 -6.24
C SER A 45 -2.02 -5.17 -6.31
N GLU A 46 -2.22 -6.40 -5.82
CA GLU A 46 -3.54 -7.03 -5.73
C GLU A 46 -4.45 -6.27 -4.77
N ALA A 47 -3.97 -5.96 -3.57
CA ALA A 47 -4.74 -5.17 -2.60
C ALA A 47 -5.17 -3.82 -3.18
N LEU A 48 -4.25 -3.09 -3.83
CA LEU A 48 -4.58 -1.82 -4.48
C LEU A 48 -5.54 -1.97 -5.65
N TYR A 49 -5.45 -3.07 -6.41
CA TYR A 49 -6.39 -3.34 -7.48
C TYR A 49 -7.81 -3.52 -6.93
N PHE A 50 -7.98 -4.34 -5.90
CA PHE A 50 -9.32 -4.65 -5.40
C PHE A 50 -9.91 -3.53 -4.53
N GLU A 51 -9.09 -2.80 -3.78
CA GLU A 51 -9.57 -1.72 -2.89
C GLU A 51 -9.63 -0.36 -3.59
N ALA A 52 -8.77 -0.10 -4.59
CA ALA A 52 -8.54 1.26 -5.08
C ALA A 52 -8.40 1.39 -6.61
N ARG A 53 -8.76 0.37 -7.42
CA ARG A 53 -8.71 0.50 -8.89
C ARG A 53 -9.54 1.66 -9.43
N GLY A 54 -10.70 1.93 -8.83
CA GLY A 54 -11.60 3.04 -9.21
C GLY A 54 -11.16 4.41 -8.69
N GLU A 55 -10.12 4.46 -7.86
CA GLU A 55 -9.65 5.71 -7.27
C GLU A 55 -8.61 6.40 -8.15
N GLY A 56 -8.53 7.73 -8.01
CA GLY A 56 -7.43 8.53 -8.55
C GLY A 56 -6.10 8.20 -7.85
N LEU A 57 -4.99 8.70 -8.40
CA LEU A 57 -3.63 8.40 -7.91
C LEU A 57 -3.46 8.60 -6.39
N ARG A 58 -3.97 9.71 -5.84
CA ARG A 58 -3.91 9.99 -4.40
C ARG A 58 -4.65 8.96 -3.56
N GLY A 59 -5.79 8.44 -4.04
CA GLY A 59 -6.55 7.41 -3.31
C GLY A 59 -5.81 6.07 -3.28
N GLN A 60 -5.17 5.70 -4.40
CA GLN A 60 -4.33 4.48 -4.47
C GLN A 60 -3.11 4.58 -3.55
N GLN A 61 -2.44 5.73 -3.56
CA GLN A 61 -1.32 6.00 -2.65
C GLN A 61 -1.76 5.97 -1.19
N ALA A 62 -2.95 6.52 -0.87
CA ALA A 62 -3.49 6.51 0.49
C ALA A 62 -3.78 5.09 1.00
N VAL A 63 -4.32 4.20 0.17
CA VAL A 63 -4.52 2.78 0.56
C VAL A 63 -3.17 2.07 0.74
N ALA A 64 -2.20 2.31 -0.14
CA ALA A 64 -0.84 1.77 0.01
C ALA A 64 -0.20 2.23 1.33
N GLU A 65 -0.35 3.52 1.64
CA GLU A 65 0.14 4.13 2.88
C GLU A 65 -0.48 3.46 4.11
N VAL A 66 -1.79 3.18 4.14
CA VAL A 66 -2.41 2.43 5.25
C VAL A 66 -1.80 1.05 5.42
N ILE A 67 -1.57 0.32 4.33
CA ILE A 67 -0.97 -1.04 4.38
C ILE A 67 0.42 -0.96 5.00
N LEU A 68 1.26 -0.01 4.56
CA LEU A 68 2.60 0.15 5.10
C LEU A 68 2.61 0.69 6.54
N ASN A 69 1.65 1.56 6.90
CA ASN A 69 1.48 1.99 8.29
C ASN A 69 1.12 0.81 9.20
N ARG A 70 0.34 -0.16 8.70
CA ARG A 70 0.07 -1.40 9.45
C ARG A 70 1.34 -2.20 9.62
N VAL A 71 2.13 -2.43 8.57
CA VAL A 71 3.42 -3.15 8.65
C VAL A 71 4.29 -2.58 9.79
N ASP A 72 4.39 -1.24 9.87
CA ASP A 72 5.18 -0.57 10.89
C ASP A 72 4.53 -0.68 12.29
N HIS A 73 3.20 -0.66 12.37
CA HIS A 73 2.47 -0.61 13.63
C HIS A 73 2.54 -1.95 14.41
N PRO A 74 2.84 -1.97 15.73
CA PRO A 74 3.08 -3.19 16.51
C PRO A 74 1.94 -4.23 16.52
N ARG A 75 0.69 -3.78 16.39
CA ARG A 75 -0.51 -4.63 16.41
C ARG A 75 -0.78 -5.42 15.13
N PHE A 76 0.00 -5.23 14.07
CA PHE A 76 -0.24 -5.89 12.77
C PHE A 76 0.97 -6.73 12.36
N PRO A 77 0.79 -7.66 11.39
CA PRO A 77 1.88 -8.42 10.79
C PRO A 77 2.96 -7.51 10.21
N LYS A 78 4.19 -8.04 10.19
CA LYS A 78 5.41 -7.30 9.81
C LYS A 78 5.84 -7.47 8.36
N THR A 79 4.95 -8.00 7.53
CA THR A 79 5.15 -8.14 6.08
C THR A 79 3.92 -7.64 5.35
N VAL A 80 4.10 -7.16 4.12
CA VAL A 80 2.98 -6.65 3.31
C VAL A 80 1.98 -7.76 3.04
N CYS A 81 2.45 -8.91 2.59
CA CYS A 81 1.58 -10.08 2.43
C CYS A 81 0.92 -10.51 3.74
N GLY A 82 1.60 -10.37 4.88
CA GLY A 82 1.03 -10.66 6.19
C GLY A 82 -0.18 -9.77 6.49
N VAL A 83 -0.05 -8.45 6.26
CA VAL A 83 -1.14 -7.47 6.42
C VAL A 83 -2.27 -7.72 5.42
N VAL A 84 -1.94 -7.93 4.15
CA VAL A 84 -2.92 -8.12 3.07
C VAL A 84 -3.74 -9.40 3.26
N ASN A 85 -3.12 -10.48 3.74
CA ASN A 85 -3.79 -11.77 3.91
C ASN A 85 -4.50 -11.94 5.26
N GLN A 86 -4.53 -10.90 6.11
CA GLN A 86 -5.32 -10.96 7.34
C GLN A 86 -6.81 -11.12 7.00
N ARG A 87 -7.46 -12.09 7.66
CA ARG A 87 -8.90 -12.38 7.45
C ARG A 87 -9.74 -11.12 7.60
N GLY A 88 -10.52 -10.82 6.56
CA GLY A 88 -11.47 -9.70 6.54
C GLY A 88 -10.85 -8.30 6.40
N GLN A 89 -9.55 -8.17 6.10
CA GLN A 89 -8.93 -6.86 5.88
C GLN A 89 -9.04 -6.36 4.44
N PHE A 90 -8.90 -7.25 3.46
CA PHE A 90 -8.95 -6.94 2.03
C PHE A 90 -9.95 -7.87 1.37
N THR A 91 -10.93 -7.29 0.68
CA THR A 91 -12.07 -8.06 0.17
C THR A 91 -11.81 -8.48 -1.27
N TYR A 92 -11.08 -9.58 -1.43
CA TYR A 92 -11.07 -10.30 -2.68
C TYR A 92 -10.97 -11.81 -2.41
N ASN A 93 -11.76 -12.59 -3.14
CA ASN A 93 -11.65 -14.04 -3.06
C ASN A 93 -10.28 -14.44 -3.62
N LYS A 94 -9.65 -15.49 -3.07
CA LYS A 94 -8.35 -16.03 -3.58
C LYS A 94 -8.39 -16.49 -5.06
N GLY A 95 -9.56 -16.43 -5.71
CA GLY A 95 -9.74 -16.63 -7.17
C GLY A 95 -10.26 -15.40 -7.93
N ALA A 96 -10.26 -14.22 -7.31
CA ALA A 96 -10.67 -12.98 -7.96
C ALA A 96 -9.69 -12.66 -9.09
N ARG A 97 -10.22 -12.50 -10.30
CA ARG A 97 -9.40 -12.29 -11.50
C ARG A 97 -9.14 -10.81 -11.72
N ILE A 98 -7.87 -10.47 -11.97
CA ILE A 98 -7.48 -9.17 -12.51
C ILE A 98 -7.94 -9.13 -13.97
N ARG A 99 -8.96 -8.31 -14.25
CA ARG A 99 -9.56 -8.21 -15.60
C ARG A 99 -8.96 -7.08 -16.41
N GLU A 100 -8.60 -5.99 -15.74
CA GLU A 100 -8.17 -4.74 -16.37
C GLU A 100 -6.65 -4.61 -16.29
N LYS A 101 -5.94 -5.14 -17.31
CA LYS A 101 -4.47 -5.13 -17.33
C LYS A 101 -3.88 -3.71 -17.23
N GLY A 102 -4.49 -2.72 -17.90
CA GLY A 102 -4.05 -1.32 -17.82
C GLY A 102 -4.20 -0.73 -16.42
N THR A 103 -5.33 -0.98 -15.77
CA THR A 103 -5.55 -0.55 -14.38
C THR A 103 -4.61 -1.24 -13.41
N PHE A 104 -4.35 -2.54 -13.63
CA PHE A 104 -3.38 -3.30 -12.84
C PHE A 104 -1.96 -2.73 -12.97
N ALA A 105 -1.51 -2.44 -14.19
CA ALA A 105 -0.20 -1.81 -14.42
C ALA A 105 -0.08 -0.45 -13.71
N ARG A 106 -1.18 0.32 -13.64
CA ARG A 106 -1.22 1.59 -12.91
C ARG A 106 -1.06 1.38 -11.39
N VAL A 107 -1.83 0.49 -10.78
CA VAL A 107 -1.71 0.23 -9.32
C VAL A 107 -0.37 -0.41 -8.98
N GLN A 108 0.20 -1.24 -9.86
CA GLN A 108 1.52 -1.83 -9.66
C GLN A 108 2.62 -0.75 -9.63
N LYS A 109 2.54 0.30 -10.47
CA LYS A 109 3.45 1.44 -10.37
C LYS A 109 3.33 2.17 -9.03
N VAL A 110 2.12 2.29 -8.49
CA VAL A 110 1.89 2.86 -7.16
C VAL A 110 2.51 1.96 -6.08
N ALA A 111 2.35 0.64 -6.20
CA ALA A 111 2.95 -0.33 -5.28
C ALA A 111 4.48 -0.27 -5.31
N VAL A 112 5.10 -0.24 -6.48
CA VAL A 112 6.56 -0.06 -6.64
C VAL A 112 7.01 1.23 -5.95
N ALA A 113 6.32 2.35 -6.20
CA ALA A 113 6.68 3.62 -5.58
C ALA A 113 6.58 3.56 -4.04
N ALA A 114 5.50 2.97 -3.51
CA ALA A 114 5.29 2.83 -2.07
C ALA A 114 6.37 1.95 -1.42
N LEU A 115 6.68 0.78 -2.01
CA LEU A 115 7.73 -0.13 -1.54
C LEU A 115 9.14 0.46 -1.70
N SER A 116 9.32 1.39 -2.65
CA SER A 116 10.57 2.15 -2.83
C SER A 116 10.74 3.29 -1.82
N GLY A 117 9.85 3.43 -0.84
CA GLY A 117 9.94 4.46 0.20
C GLY A 117 9.37 5.82 -0.22
N ALA A 118 8.38 5.86 -1.12
CA ALA A 118 7.65 7.09 -1.40
C ALA A 118 7.07 7.69 -0.09
N PRO A 119 7.03 9.03 0.06
CA PRO A 119 6.52 9.67 1.26
C PRO A 119 5.09 9.25 1.61
N ARG A 120 4.87 9.01 2.90
CA ARG A 120 3.59 8.59 3.49
C ARG A 120 2.98 9.73 4.29
N THR A 121 2.41 10.70 3.58
CA THR A 121 1.90 11.96 4.17
C THR A 121 0.42 12.21 3.84
N LEU A 122 -0.27 11.26 3.22
CA LEU A 122 -1.63 11.49 2.72
C LEU A 122 -2.70 11.23 3.78
N THR A 123 -2.48 10.26 4.66
CA THR A 123 -3.53 9.72 5.52
C THR A 123 -3.47 10.21 6.96
N ASN A 124 -2.45 11.01 7.29
CA ASN A 124 -2.09 11.37 8.65
C ASN A 124 -1.97 10.12 9.53
N GLY A 125 -1.16 9.13 9.10
CA GLY A 125 -0.89 7.93 9.91
C GLY A 125 -2.10 7.03 10.11
N ALA A 126 -3.04 6.98 9.16
CA ALA A 126 -4.18 6.08 9.26
C ALA A 126 -3.75 4.61 9.18
N THR A 127 -4.43 3.76 9.94
CA THR A 127 -4.29 2.29 9.90
C THR A 127 -5.60 1.61 9.51
N TYR A 128 -6.67 2.36 9.26
CA TYR A 128 -7.97 1.87 8.84
C TYR A 128 -8.59 2.80 7.79
N PHE A 129 -9.43 2.24 6.94
CA PHE A 129 -10.27 3.02 6.03
C PHE A 129 -11.57 2.27 5.73
N HIS A 130 -12.54 2.96 5.14
CA HIS A 130 -13.70 2.34 4.49
C HIS A 130 -14.09 3.10 3.23
N ALA A 131 -14.66 2.38 2.26
CA ALA A 131 -15.26 2.97 1.07
C ALA A 131 -16.63 3.57 1.36
N ARG A 132 -17.04 4.56 0.56
CA ARG A 132 -18.37 5.18 0.66
C ARG A 132 -19.46 4.11 0.57
N GLY A 133 -20.50 4.25 1.40
CA GLY A 133 -21.64 3.32 1.43
C GLY A 133 -21.49 2.17 2.43
N VAL A 134 -20.33 2.05 3.10
CA VAL A 134 -20.11 1.09 4.18
C VAL A 134 -19.91 1.83 5.51
N LYS A 135 -20.48 1.33 6.60
CA LYS A 135 -20.36 1.94 7.94
C LYS A 135 -19.92 0.91 8.99
N PRO A 136 -18.62 0.59 9.09
CA PRO A 136 -18.12 -0.36 10.07
C PRO A 136 -18.28 0.15 11.51
N SER A 137 -18.54 -0.75 12.48
CA SER A 137 -18.78 -0.39 13.88
C SER A 137 -17.60 0.33 14.55
N TRP A 138 -16.36 -0.01 14.17
CA TRP A 138 -15.14 0.59 14.71
C TRP A 138 -15.03 2.09 14.41
N THR A 139 -15.75 2.61 13.40
CA THR A 139 -15.77 4.05 13.07
C THR A 139 -16.28 4.92 14.23
N LYS A 140 -17.03 4.34 15.18
CA LYS A 140 -17.49 5.03 16.39
C LYS A 140 -16.38 5.25 17.43
N ARG A 141 -15.27 4.51 17.32
CA ARG A 141 -14.20 4.49 18.33
C ARG A 141 -12.87 5.04 17.81
N PHE A 142 -12.69 5.08 16.49
CA PHE A 142 -11.45 5.50 15.86
C PHE A 142 -11.54 6.94 15.40
N GLU A 143 -10.41 7.65 15.47
CA GLU A 143 -10.32 9.03 15.03
C GLU A 143 -10.34 9.07 13.49
N ARG A 144 -11.25 9.86 12.92
CA ARG A 144 -11.29 10.11 11.48
C ARG A 144 -10.19 11.11 11.12
N THR A 145 -9.24 10.71 10.28
CA THR A 145 -8.10 11.56 9.91
C THR A 145 -8.39 12.42 8.67
N ILE A 146 -8.84 11.80 7.57
CA ILE A 146 -9.05 12.47 6.29
C ILE A 146 -10.00 11.67 5.39
N ARG A 147 -10.57 12.33 4.38
CA ARG A 147 -11.28 11.70 3.26
C ARG A 147 -10.54 11.96 1.96
N ILE A 148 -10.22 10.92 1.20
CA ILE A 148 -9.56 11.01 -0.11
C ILE A 148 -10.35 10.14 -1.09
N GLY A 149 -10.86 10.75 -2.16
CA GLY A 149 -11.71 10.06 -3.13
C GLY A 149 -12.97 9.48 -2.48
N SER A 150 -13.23 8.20 -2.70
CA SER A 150 -14.38 7.53 -2.10
C SER A 150 -14.13 7.07 -0.66
N HIS A 151 -12.87 7.05 -0.21
CA HIS A 151 -12.44 6.49 1.08
C HIS A 151 -12.38 7.50 2.22
N THR A 152 -12.76 7.05 3.41
CA THR A 152 -12.54 7.77 4.68
C THR A 152 -11.54 7.00 5.53
N PHE A 153 -10.51 7.69 6.03
CA PHE A 153 -9.35 7.12 6.73
C PHE A 153 -9.40 7.40 8.23
N TYR A 154 -8.86 6.47 9.01
CA TYR A 154 -8.96 6.46 10.47
C TYR A 154 -7.69 5.97 11.16
N ARG A 155 -7.50 6.47 12.38
CA ARG A 155 -6.43 6.09 13.30
C ARG A 155 -7.04 5.46 14.57
N SER A 156 -6.49 4.33 15.02
CA SER A 156 -7.06 3.54 16.13
C SER A 156 -6.46 3.85 17.51
N ASP A 157 -5.37 4.61 17.57
CA ASP A 157 -4.80 5.10 18.80
C ASP A 157 -5.74 6.14 19.44
N ARG A 158 -6.55 5.66 20.38
CA ARG A 158 -7.05 6.50 21.47
C ARG A 158 -5.84 7.14 22.16
N ARG A 159 -5.51 8.39 21.83
CA ARG A 159 -5.32 9.38 22.90
C ARG A 159 -6.70 9.92 23.24
N LEU A 160 -7.52 9.10 23.91
CA LEU A 160 -8.41 9.74 24.87
C LEU A 160 -7.47 10.12 26.00
N ALA A 161 -7.13 11.40 26.09
CA ALA A 161 -6.80 11.95 27.39
C ALA A 161 -7.94 11.50 28.32
N SER A 162 -7.61 10.66 29.28
CA SER A 162 -8.48 10.42 30.42
C SER A 162 -8.63 11.78 31.11
N ASN A 163 -9.80 12.39 30.97
CA ASN A 163 -10.27 13.40 31.90
C ASN A 163 -11.14 12.69 32.94
#